data_AF-A0A2N6K116-F1
#
_entry.id   AF-A0A2N6K116-F1
#
_cell.length_a   1.000
_cell.length_b   1.000
_cell.length_c   1.000
_cell.angle_alpha   90.00
_cell.angle_beta   90.00
_cell.angle_gamma   90.00
#
_symmetry.space_group_name_H-M   'P 1'
#
loop_
_entity.id
_entity.type
_entity.pdbx_description
1 polymer ?
#
loop_
_entity_poly.entity_id
_entity_poly.type
_entity_poly.pdbx_seq_one_letter_code
_entity_poly.pdbx_strand_id
1 'polypeptide(L)'
;MWTTEGLQEILRQRQHIFLAYLRVYKFPESEKVTINLNIQDKAGRFASLPNCLNTYNATPVLSDRIFAQRKHQIETLQPPLHPELEELQGALASLAITNSVAKQLEEDIKVFLGWSHKPSTLKLDPDLAWIERIAEVGNSSNGHAFEKLVRRSLIKLGFKNTNSKPEASLDYEATGGAGGLDFYCDFPYQLVGECKATQSEKVPDGTAAQLIKLGYKHLQEKFDNCVKLIVAAGELTKDALKTCIGNKINVITPETLQSLVEFQSRYSIPIDLLKLKECLQNSYGLADTKIQQYIADIRKNLEVRSHIVESVKQLGEAKQKGRETVEIRVQYNAVFVKEQILQLDDESVHELLIELSSPLTGYLGRIKGTDWRSDRFYFLRDLPVTNIS
;
A
#
# COMPACT_ATOMS: atom_id res chain seq x y z
N MET A 1 21.66 28.50 21.67
CA MET A 1 21.42 27.41 22.64
C MET A 1 21.38 26.04 21.96
N TRP A 2 20.78 25.89 20.78
CA TRP A 2 20.54 24.59 20.13
C TRP A 2 21.70 24.02 19.30
N THR A 3 22.88 24.62 19.36
CA THR A 3 24.08 24.08 18.70
C THR A 3 25.03 23.53 19.76
N THR A 4 25.87 22.57 19.37
CA THR A 4 26.87 21.97 20.25
C THR A 4 27.76 23.05 20.88
N GLU A 5 28.19 24.02 20.09
CA GLU A 5 29.05 25.14 20.51
C GLU A 5 28.32 26.03 21.52
N GLY A 6 27.03 26.30 21.28
CA GLY A 6 26.20 27.09 22.18
C GLY A 6 25.97 26.40 23.53
N LEU A 7 25.83 25.07 23.54
CA LEU A 7 25.72 24.29 24.77
C LEU A 7 27.05 24.23 25.52
N GLN A 8 28.17 24.05 24.80
CA GLN A 8 29.51 24.04 25.39
C GLN A 8 29.84 25.36 26.09
N GLU A 9 29.51 26.51 25.50
CA GLU A 9 29.76 27.81 26.15
C GLU A 9 28.88 28.00 27.40
N ILE A 10 27.64 27.52 27.37
CA ILE A 10 26.76 27.55 28.55
C ILE A 10 27.30 26.65 29.66
N LEU A 11 27.78 25.46 29.34
CA LEU A 11 28.39 24.54 30.30
C LEU A 11 29.68 25.10 30.91
N ARG A 12 30.46 25.87 30.12
CA ARG A 12 31.65 26.57 30.60
C ARG A 12 31.31 27.63 31.65
N GLN A 13 30.16 28.29 31.52
CA GLN A 13 29.70 29.33 32.44
C GLN A 13 28.84 28.79 33.59
N ARG A 14 28.08 27.72 33.35
CA ARG A 14 27.15 27.08 34.28
C ARG A 14 27.52 25.60 34.32
N GLN A 15 28.30 25.21 35.31
CA GLN A 15 28.87 23.86 35.47
C GLN A 15 27.83 22.71 35.52
N HIS A 16 26.54 23.05 35.60
CA HIS A 16 25.43 22.10 35.62
C HIS A 16 24.33 22.52 34.67
N ILE A 17 23.67 21.51 34.09
CA ILE A 17 22.43 21.66 33.33
C ILE A 17 21.26 21.07 34.11
N PHE A 18 20.14 21.77 34.08
CA PHE A 18 18.88 21.27 34.59
C PHE A 18 18.05 20.73 33.43
N LEU A 19 17.56 19.49 33.54
CA LEU A 19 16.69 18.89 32.55
C LEU A 19 15.26 18.85 33.09
N ALA A 20 14.32 19.38 32.31
CA ALA A 20 12.89 19.30 32.58
C ALA A 20 12.21 18.41 31.53
N TYR A 21 11.53 17.37 31.99
CA TYR A 21 10.73 16.50 31.12
C TYR A 21 9.30 16.99 31.09
N LEU A 22 8.94 17.70 30.03
CA LEU A 22 7.60 18.26 29.86
C LEU A 22 6.74 17.33 29.01
N ARG A 23 5.49 17.14 29.42
CA ARG A 23 4.51 16.38 28.65
C ARG A 23 3.53 17.32 27.96
N VAL A 24 3.26 17.05 26.69
CA VAL A 24 2.38 17.87 25.86
C VAL A 24 0.99 17.22 25.79
N TYR A 25 -0.02 18.06 25.97
CA TYR A 25 -1.43 17.68 25.89
C TYR A 25 -2.12 18.51 24.82
N LYS A 26 -3.00 17.85 24.06
CA LYS A 26 -3.90 18.51 23.13
C LYS A 26 -5.19 18.87 23.88
N PHE A 27 -5.54 20.15 23.85
CA PHE A 27 -6.82 20.63 24.33
C PHE A 27 -7.91 20.38 23.27
N PRO A 28 -9.16 20.07 23.67
CA PRO A 28 -10.27 19.91 22.74
C PRO A 28 -10.58 21.21 21.97
N GLU A 29 -10.43 22.36 22.62
CA GLU A 29 -10.73 23.68 22.08
C GLU A 29 -9.49 24.59 22.08
N SER A 30 -9.49 25.60 21.21
CA SER A 30 -8.40 26.57 21.11
C SER A 30 -8.58 27.69 22.13
N GLU A 31 -7.57 27.88 22.99
CA GLU A 31 -7.58 28.93 24.01
C GLU A 31 -6.79 30.17 23.56
N LYS A 32 -7.36 31.36 23.76
CA LYS A 32 -6.67 32.61 23.47
C LYS A 32 -5.75 32.97 24.65
N VAL A 33 -4.45 33.05 24.38
CA VAL A 33 -3.45 33.45 25.37
C VAL A 33 -2.92 34.84 25.03
N THR A 34 -3.06 35.78 25.98
CA THR A 34 -2.49 37.13 25.83
C THR A 34 -1.00 37.10 26.14
N ILE A 35 -0.17 37.35 25.14
CA ILE A 35 1.29 37.34 25.28
C ILE A 35 1.77 38.72 25.73
N ASN A 36 2.42 38.81 26.88
CA ASN A 36 3.08 40.05 27.31
C ASN A 36 4.41 40.22 26.54
N LEU A 37 4.46 41.22 25.65
CA LEU A 37 5.59 41.42 24.72
C LEU A 37 6.87 41.97 25.39
N ASN A 38 6.80 42.34 26.67
CA ASN A 38 7.90 43.03 27.37
C ASN A 38 9.04 42.12 27.90
N ILE A 39 9.07 40.84 27.53
CA ILE A 39 10.04 39.86 28.04
C ILE A 39 11.24 39.77 27.08
N GLN A 40 11.94 40.86 26.75
CA GLN A 40 12.88 40.85 25.62
C GLN A 40 14.09 39.87 25.73
N ASP A 41 14.48 39.41 26.92
CA ASP A 41 15.80 38.76 27.09
C ASP A 41 15.84 37.29 27.55
N LYS A 42 14.75 36.51 27.42
CA LYS A 42 14.78 35.08 27.76
C LYS A 42 14.45 34.19 26.55
N ALA A 43 15.41 33.34 26.18
CA ALA A 43 15.20 32.27 25.20
C ALA A 43 14.24 31.21 25.77
N GLY A 44 13.21 30.82 25.00
CA GLY A 44 12.22 29.79 25.40
C GLY A 44 10.99 30.30 26.15
N ARG A 45 10.38 31.42 25.71
CA ARG A 45 9.28 32.11 26.42
C ARG A 45 7.98 31.27 26.46
N PHE A 46 7.78 30.53 27.54
CA PHE A 46 6.47 29.99 27.91
C PHE A 46 5.52 31.16 28.24
N ALA A 47 4.37 31.23 27.56
CA ALA A 47 3.29 32.12 27.96
C ALA A 47 2.53 31.46 29.11
N SER A 48 2.51 32.10 30.28
CA SER A 48 1.68 31.64 31.39
C SER A 48 0.21 31.74 30.99
N LEU A 49 -0.55 30.68 31.21
CA LEU A 49 -2.00 30.74 31.11
C LEU A 49 -2.53 31.67 32.21
N PRO A 50 -3.52 32.54 31.90
CA PRO A 50 -4.07 33.47 32.89
C PRO A 50 -4.82 32.76 34.02
N ASN A 51 -5.35 31.56 33.76
CA ASN A 51 -6.05 30.72 34.73
C ASN A 51 -5.58 29.26 34.63
N CYS A 52 -5.71 28.51 35.72
CA CYS A 52 -5.48 27.06 35.71
C CYS A 52 -6.58 26.38 34.87
N LEU A 53 -6.20 25.69 33.79
CA LEU A 53 -7.13 24.95 32.95
C LEU A 53 -7.26 23.52 33.48
N ASN A 54 -8.42 23.18 34.04
CA ASN A 54 -8.75 21.80 34.42
C ASN A 54 -9.37 21.08 33.22
N THR A 55 -8.70 20.03 32.73
CA THR A 55 -9.20 19.23 31.61
C THR A 55 -9.55 17.82 32.07
N TYR A 56 -10.81 17.43 31.93
CA TYR A 56 -11.24 16.05 32.22
C TYR A 56 -10.96 15.08 31.05
N ASN A 57 -10.75 15.63 29.84
CA ASN A 57 -10.48 14.89 28.60
C ASN A 57 -9.13 15.27 28.00
N ALA A 58 -8.07 15.33 28.82
CA ALA A 58 -6.73 15.63 28.33
C ALA A 58 -6.28 14.52 27.39
N THR A 59 -6.01 14.84 26.12
CA THR A 59 -5.45 13.86 25.18
C THR A 59 -3.95 14.09 25.11
N PRO A 60 -3.12 13.29 25.81
CA PRO A 60 -1.69 13.48 25.74
C PRO A 60 -1.20 13.14 24.33
N VAL A 61 -0.21 13.89 23.84
CA VAL A 61 0.39 13.62 22.52
C VAL A 61 1.08 12.26 22.51
N LEU A 62 1.75 11.89 23.61
CA LEU A 62 2.32 10.56 23.84
C LEU A 62 1.57 9.86 24.98
N SER A 63 1.27 8.57 24.82
CA SER A 63 0.68 7.76 25.91
C SER A 63 1.60 7.72 27.14
N ASP A 64 1.03 7.40 28.31
CA ASP A 64 1.77 7.34 29.59
C ASP A 64 2.99 6.42 29.48
N ARG A 65 2.78 5.25 28.88
CA ARG A 65 3.81 4.23 28.68
C ARG A 65 4.95 4.75 27.81
N ILE A 66 4.64 5.36 26.67
CA ILE A 66 5.66 5.87 25.72
C ILE A 66 6.42 7.04 26.34
N PHE A 67 5.72 7.95 27.03
CA PHE A 67 6.36 9.06 27.73
C PHE A 67 7.33 8.57 28.82
N ALA A 68 6.90 7.61 29.65
CA ALA A 68 7.75 7.03 30.70
C ALA A 68 8.98 6.31 30.13
N GLN A 69 8.79 5.52 29.06
CA GLN A 69 9.88 4.84 28.38
C GLN A 69 10.90 5.84 27.80
N ARG A 70 10.43 6.91 27.14
CA ARG A 70 11.28 7.96 26.58
C ARG A 70 12.04 8.74 27.63
N LYS A 71 11.35 9.11 28.71
CA LYS A 71 11.98 9.76 29.87
C LYS A 71 13.13 8.90 30.40
N HIS A 72 12.87 7.62 30.63
CA HIS A 72 13.88 6.69 31.12
C HIS A 72 15.07 6.54 30.15
N GLN A 73 14.82 6.47 28.84
CA GLN A 73 15.87 6.41 27.82
C GLN A 73 16.77 7.65 27.88
N ILE A 74 16.19 8.86 27.99
CA ILE A 74 16.97 10.09 28.09
C ILE A 74 17.76 10.13 29.41
N GLU A 75 17.15 9.75 30.53
CA GLU A 75 17.81 9.70 31.84
C GLU A 75 18.99 8.72 31.89
N THR A 76 18.91 7.63 31.13
CA THR A 76 19.94 6.58 31.07
C THR A 76 20.84 6.66 29.84
N LEU A 77 20.69 7.72 29.02
CA LEU A 77 21.41 7.92 27.75
C LEU A 77 21.31 6.74 26.78
N GLN A 78 20.18 6.03 26.79
CA GLN A 78 19.93 4.96 25.84
C GLN A 78 19.40 5.51 24.52
N PRO A 79 19.82 4.95 23.37
CA PRO A 79 19.26 5.32 22.09
C PRO A 79 17.78 4.93 22.02
N PRO A 80 17.02 5.55 21.09
CA PRO A 80 15.67 5.09 20.79
C PRO A 80 15.68 3.65 20.26
N LEU A 81 14.52 2.99 20.32
CA LEU A 81 14.40 1.60 19.86
C LEU A 81 14.58 1.46 18.34
N HIS A 82 14.19 2.50 17.59
CA HIS A 82 14.25 2.55 16.13
C HIS A 82 14.81 3.90 15.64
N PRO A 83 16.11 4.18 15.86
CA PRO A 83 16.69 5.48 15.57
C PRO A 83 16.56 5.88 14.09
N GLU A 84 16.65 4.92 13.17
CA GLU A 84 16.53 5.16 11.73
C GLU A 84 15.10 5.57 11.32
N LEU A 85 14.08 4.99 11.96
CA LEU A 85 12.69 5.36 11.69
C LEU A 85 12.36 6.74 12.24
N GLU A 86 12.97 7.13 13.35
CA GLU A 86 12.81 8.48 13.90
C GLU A 86 13.50 9.53 13.06
N GLU A 87 14.70 9.23 12.55
CA GLU A 87 15.39 10.09 11.61
C GLU A 87 14.58 10.25 10.31
N LEU A 88 14.07 9.16 9.76
CA LEU A 88 13.19 9.18 8.59
C LEU A 88 11.91 9.98 8.85
N GLN A 89 11.26 9.80 10.01
CA GLN A 89 10.09 10.58 10.37
C GLN A 89 10.41 12.08 10.44
N GLY A 90 11.56 12.44 11.02
CA GLY A 90 12.04 13.82 11.07
C GLY A 90 12.26 14.41 9.68
N ALA A 91 12.87 13.64 8.76
CA ALA A 91 13.06 14.04 7.37
C ALA A 91 11.71 14.23 6.64
N LEU A 92 10.77 13.31 6.86
CA LEU A 92 9.43 13.34 6.25
C LEU A 92 8.55 14.48 6.77
N ALA A 93 8.74 14.94 8.01
CA ALA A 93 7.89 15.96 8.62
C ALA A 93 7.83 17.26 7.79
N SER A 94 8.94 17.64 7.14
CA SER A 94 8.99 18.80 6.25
C SER A 94 8.24 18.57 4.93
N LEU A 95 8.35 17.37 4.36
CA LEU A 95 7.69 16.97 3.10
C LEU A 95 6.18 16.73 3.27
N ALA A 96 5.76 16.27 4.45
CA ALA A 96 4.38 15.96 4.79
C ALA A 96 3.45 17.18 4.74
N ILE A 97 4.00 18.39 4.76
CA ILE A 97 3.25 19.65 4.62
C ILE A 97 2.63 19.77 3.23
N THR A 98 3.34 19.35 2.18
CA THR A 98 2.96 19.56 0.78
C THR A 98 2.74 18.27 -0.01
N ASN A 99 3.19 17.12 0.50
CA ASN A 99 3.09 15.84 -0.19
C ASN A 99 2.22 14.86 0.61
N SER A 100 1.08 14.46 0.03
CA SER A 100 0.11 13.55 0.65
C SER A 100 0.66 12.15 0.91
N VAL A 101 1.54 11.64 0.03
CA VAL A 101 2.18 10.33 0.19
C VAL A 101 3.20 10.39 1.34
N ALA A 102 4.02 11.44 1.39
CA ALA A 102 4.96 11.64 2.50
C ALA A 102 4.23 11.79 3.84
N LYS A 103 3.08 12.48 3.85
CA LYS A 103 2.22 12.59 5.02
C LYS A 103 1.67 11.25 5.47
N GLN A 104 1.24 10.39 4.55
CA GLN A 104 0.74 9.07 4.89
C GLN A 104 1.85 8.22 5.53
N LEU A 105 3.03 8.16 4.91
CA LEU A 105 4.18 7.44 5.46
C LEU A 105 4.61 7.98 6.83
N GLU A 106 4.62 9.30 7.01
CA GLU A 106 4.93 9.94 8.29
C GLU A 106 3.93 9.54 9.38
N GLU A 107 2.64 9.50 9.06
CA GLU A 107 1.61 9.04 9.99
C GLU A 107 1.77 7.55 10.33
N ASP A 108 2.08 6.70 9.35
CA ASP A 108 2.28 5.27 9.55
C ASP A 108 3.48 5.00 10.46
N ILE A 109 4.58 5.73 10.29
CA ILE A 109 5.74 5.64 11.19
C ILE A 109 5.37 6.09 12.60
N LYS A 110 4.59 7.17 12.77
CA LYS A 110 4.12 7.61 14.09
C LYS A 110 3.24 6.56 14.77
N VAL A 111 2.38 5.87 14.02
CA VAL A 111 1.57 4.76 14.56
C VAL A 111 2.49 3.62 14.99
N PHE A 112 3.45 3.22 14.15
CA PHE A 112 4.41 2.16 14.45
C PHE A 112 5.23 2.45 15.71
N LEU A 113 5.73 3.69 15.85
CA LEU A 113 6.48 4.13 17.03
C LEU A 113 5.60 4.34 18.28
N GLY A 114 4.29 4.15 18.18
CA GLY A 114 3.33 4.36 19.26
C GLY A 114 3.12 5.84 19.62
N TRP A 115 3.50 6.76 18.73
CA TRP A 115 3.37 8.21 18.89
C TRP A 115 1.99 8.73 18.47
N SER A 116 1.20 7.91 17.79
CA SER A 116 -0.18 8.23 17.46
C SER A 116 -1.10 7.02 17.62
N HIS A 117 -2.32 7.29 18.07
CA HIS A 117 -3.40 6.32 18.16
C HIS A 117 -4.43 6.66 17.09
N LYS A 118 -4.06 6.60 15.81
CA LYS A 118 -5.11 6.57 14.78
C LYS A 118 -5.74 5.19 14.82
N PRO A 119 -7.05 5.07 15.11
CA PRO A 119 -7.73 3.84 14.75
C PRO A 119 -7.49 3.64 13.26
N SER A 120 -7.15 2.42 12.86
CA SER A 120 -7.04 2.02 11.46
C SER A 120 -8.44 2.08 10.83
N THR A 121 -8.99 3.28 10.64
CA THR A 121 -10.06 3.49 9.70
C THR A 121 -9.41 3.44 8.34
N LEU A 122 -9.49 2.26 7.71
CA LEU A 122 -9.26 2.10 6.27
C LEU A 122 -10.04 3.22 5.60
N LYS A 123 -9.36 4.27 5.16
CA LYS A 123 -9.98 5.27 4.29
C LYS A 123 -10.35 4.49 3.04
N LEU A 124 -11.65 4.40 2.75
CA LEU A 124 -12.09 3.89 1.47
C LEU A 124 -11.35 4.67 0.40
N ASP A 125 -10.67 3.95 -0.48
CA ASP A 125 -9.97 4.55 -1.60
C ASP A 125 -10.99 5.38 -2.40
N PRO A 126 -10.79 6.70 -2.56
CA PRO A 126 -11.73 7.54 -3.30
C PRO A 126 -11.95 7.06 -4.73
N ASP A 127 -11.03 6.25 -5.26
CA ASP A 127 -11.16 5.63 -6.57
C ASP A 127 -12.21 4.50 -6.63
N LEU A 128 -12.65 3.92 -5.51
CA LEU A 128 -13.62 2.82 -5.52
C LEU A 128 -14.90 3.15 -6.30
N ALA A 129 -15.37 4.41 -6.23
CA ALA A 129 -16.59 4.85 -6.88
C ALA A 129 -16.56 4.73 -8.41
N TRP A 130 -15.40 4.89 -9.07
CA TRP A 130 -15.31 4.67 -10.52
C TRP A 130 -14.89 3.24 -10.85
N ILE A 131 -14.12 2.59 -9.97
CA ILE A 131 -13.71 1.20 -10.16
C ILE A 131 -14.95 0.30 -10.22
N GLU A 132 -15.92 0.51 -9.34
CA GLU A 132 -17.17 -0.27 -9.30
C GLU A 132 -18.02 -0.13 -10.58
N ARG A 133 -17.70 0.84 -11.44
CA ARG A 133 -18.40 1.10 -12.72
C ARG A 133 -17.73 0.48 -13.93
N ILE A 134 -16.56 -0.15 -13.79
CA ILE A 134 -15.80 -0.70 -14.93
C ILE A 134 -16.63 -1.74 -15.69
N ALA A 135 -17.19 -2.72 -14.98
CA ALA A 135 -18.00 -3.76 -15.58
C ALA A 135 -19.35 -3.25 -16.10
N GLU A 136 -20.00 -2.36 -15.36
CA GLU A 136 -21.25 -1.71 -15.79
C GLU A 136 -21.07 -1.02 -17.16
N VAL A 137 -20.01 -0.22 -17.30
CA VAL A 137 -19.73 0.52 -18.54
C VAL A 137 -19.21 -0.41 -19.64
N GLY A 138 -18.40 -1.42 -19.31
CA GLY A 138 -17.91 -2.40 -20.28
C GLY A 138 -19.04 -3.26 -20.89
N ASN A 139 -20.04 -3.62 -20.09
CA ASN A 139 -21.25 -4.31 -20.55
C ASN A 139 -22.32 -3.35 -21.10
N SER A 140 -21.95 -2.10 -21.38
CA SER A 140 -22.81 -1.13 -22.06
C SER A 140 -22.40 -0.99 -23.53
N SER A 141 -23.08 -0.11 -24.28
CA SER A 141 -22.67 0.25 -25.64
C SER A 141 -21.77 1.48 -25.69
N ASN A 142 -21.25 1.95 -24.54
CA ASN A 142 -20.47 3.19 -24.43
C ASN A 142 -18.95 2.92 -24.51
N GLY A 143 -18.47 2.65 -25.73
CA GLY A 143 -17.06 2.34 -26.00
C GLY A 143 -16.09 3.42 -25.51
N HIS A 144 -16.38 4.70 -25.75
CA HIS A 144 -15.49 5.78 -25.34
C HIS A 144 -15.35 5.86 -23.81
N ALA A 145 -16.45 5.78 -23.06
CA ALA A 145 -16.37 5.79 -21.60
C ALA A 145 -15.61 4.55 -21.07
N PHE A 146 -15.78 3.41 -21.73
CA PHE A 146 -15.09 2.18 -21.37
C PHE A 146 -13.57 2.28 -21.59
N GLU A 147 -13.12 2.79 -22.74
CA GLU A 147 -11.69 3.04 -23.01
C GLU A 147 -11.05 3.92 -21.93
N LYS A 148 -11.74 4.99 -21.51
CA LYS A 148 -11.26 5.87 -20.43
C LYS A 148 -11.08 5.10 -19.12
N LEU A 149 -12.04 4.24 -18.77
CA LEU A 149 -11.96 3.42 -17.56
C LEU A 149 -10.83 2.39 -17.67
N VAL A 150 -10.63 1.74 -18.81
CA VAL A 150 -9.52 0.80 -19.02
C VAL A 150 -8.17 1.50 -18.87
N ARG A 151 -7.97 2.66 -19.49
CA ARG A 151 -6.74 3.46 -19.32
C ARG A 151 -6.51 3.84 -17.86
N ARG A 152 -7.56 4.33 -17.18
CA ARG A 152 -7.50 4.70 -15.75
C ARG A 152 -7.16 3.48 -14.88
N SER A 153 -7.72 2.31 -15.17
CA SER A 153 -7.39 1.05 -14.49
C SER A 153 -5.93 0.66 -14.66
N LEU A 154 -5.38 0.74 -15.88
CA LEU A 154 -3.97 0.43 -16.13
C LEU A 154 -3.04 1.39 -15.37
N ILE A 155 -3.35 2.69 -15.35
CA ILE A 155 -2.60 3.67 -14.55
C ILE A 155 -2.68 3.33 -13.06
N LYS A 156 -3.88 3.01 -12.55
CA LYS A 156 -4.08 2.62 -11.14
C LYS A 156 -3.26 1.40 -10.77
N LEU A 157 -3.20 0.39 -11.65
CA LEU A 157 -2.38 -0.81 -11.47
C LEU A 157 -0.87 -0.55 -11.53
N GLY A 158 -0.45 0.64 -11.98
CA GLY A 158 0.96 1.06 -12.01
C GLY A 158 1.62 1.02 -13.40
N PHE A 159 0.85 0.77 -14.46
CA PHE A 159 1.38 0.93 -15.82
C PHE A 159 1.66 2.39 -16.13
N LYS A 160 2.68 2.62 -16.96
CA LYS A 160 3.04 3.94 -17.46
C LYS A 160 3.30 3.88 -18.95
N ASN A 161 3.16 5.02 -19.60
CA ASN A 161 3.51 5.20 -20.99
C ASN A 161 4.40 6.44 -21.11
N THR A 162 5.63 6.25 -21.60
CA THR A 162 6.53 7.39 -21.90
C THR A 162 6.36 7.90 -23.33
N ASN A 163 5.58 7.20 -24.17
CA ASN A 163 5.28 7.63 -25.53
C ASN A 163 4.32 8.83 -25.50
N SER A 164 4.77 9.96 -26.04
CA SER A 164 4.00 11.20 -26.15
C SER A 164 3.05 11.25 -27.34
N LYS A 165 3.01 10.21 -28.19
CA LYS A 165 2.14 10.15 -29.36
C LYS A 165 0.67 9.91 -28.95
N PRO A 166 -0.27 10.78 -29.37
CA PRO A 166 -1.70 10.61 -29.06
C PRO A 166 -2.29 9.26 -29.49
N GLU A 167 -1.75 8.66 -30.55
CA GLU A 167 -2.20 7.40 -31.14
C GLU A 167 -1.81 6.16 -30.33
N ALA A 168 -1.02 6.32 -29.27
CA ALA A 168 -0.59 5.27 -28.37
C ALA A 168 -0.59 5.77 -26.92
N SER A 169 -1.61 6.56 -26.55
CA SER A 169 -1.71 7.23 -25.26
C SER A 169 -2.29 6.32 -24.17
N LEU A 170 -1.80 6.49 -22.94
CA LEU A 170 -2.42 5.95 -21.73
C LEU A 170 -3.21 7.04 -20.97
N ASP A 171 -3.18 8.29 -21.43
CA ASP A 171 -3.95 9.38 -20.82
C ASP A 171 -5.46 9.12 -21.00
N TYR A 172 -6.17 8.96 -19.88
CA TYR A 172 -7.60 8.69 -19.85
C TYR A 172 -8.45 9.95 -20.10
N GLU A 173 -7.86 11.14 -20.00
CA GLU A 173 -8.53 12.40 -20.37
C GLU A 173 -8.36 12.77 -21.83
N ALA A 174 -7.35 12.19 -22.50
CA ALA A 174 -7.18 12.37 -23.93
C ALA A 174 -8.34 11.73 -24.72
N THR A 175 -8.94 12.52 -25.62
CA THR A 175 -9.80 12.00 -26.68
C THR A 175 -8.92 11.19 -27.63
N GLY A 176 -8.99 9.86 -27.60
CA GLY A 176 -8.15 9.01 -28.43
C GLY A 176 -8.18 9.46 -29.89
N GLY A 177 -7.02 9.56 -30.53
CA GLY A 177 -6.93 9.98 -31.93
C GLY A 177 -7.63 8.96 -32.83
N ALA A 178 -8.43 9.41 -33.79
CA ALA A 178 -9.06 8.51 -34.76
C ALA A 178 -8.00 7.62 -35.45
N GLY A 179 -8.15 6.30 -35.30
CA GLY A 179 -7.21 5.31 -35.86
C GLY A 179 -5.91 5.12 -35.07
N GLY A 180 -5.88 5.51 -33.80
CA GLY A 180 -4.87 5.12 -32.80
C GLY A 180 -5.23 3.81 -32.07
N LEU A 181 -4.29 3.31 -31.27
CA LEU A 181 -4.51 2.21 -30.34
C LEU A 181 -5.37 2.69 -29.16
N ASP A 182 -6.25 1.82 -28.64
CA ASP A 182 -7.08 2.18 -27.48
C ASP A 182 -6.23 2.39 -26.24
N PHE A 183 -5.17 1.59 -26.06
CA PHE A 183 -4.15 1.86 -25.07
C PHE A 183 -2.80 1.24 -25.44
N TYR A 184 -1.75 1.88 -24.94
CA TYR A 184 -0.38 1.37 -24.96
C TYR A 184 0.35 1.83 -23.70
N CYS A 185 1.11 0.92 -23.10
CA CYS A 185 2.06 1.21 -22.03
C CYS A 185 3.39 0.51 -22.31
N ASP A 186 4.48 1.14 -21.89
CA ASP A 186 5.85 0.66 -22.07
C ASP A 186 6.52 0.23 -20.76
N PHE A 187 5.90 0.55 -19.62
CA PHE A 187 6.36 0.19 -18.29
C PHE A 187 5.23 -0.44 -17.47
N PRO A 188 5.49 -1.51 -16.68
CA PRO A 188 6.80 -2.18 -16.50
C PRO A 188 7.19 -3.12 -17.65
N TYR A 189 6.29 -3.34 -18.61
CA TYR A 189 6.55 -4.01 -19.86
C TYR A 189 5.62 -3.47 -20.93
N GLN A 190 5.93 -3.77 -22.20
CA GLN A 190 5.11 -3.35 -23.31
C GLN A 190 3.79 -4.12 -23.35
N LEU A 191 2.69 -3.39 -23.16
CA LEU A 191 1.33 -3.90 -23.25
C LEU A 191 0.55 -3.00 -24.21
N VAL A 192 -0.15 -3.64 -25.14
CA VAL A 192 -0.97 -2.98 -26.17
C VAL A 192 -2.34 -3.62 -26.21
N GLY A 193 -3.37 -2.83 -26.47
CA GLY A 193 -4.68 -3.41 -26.54
C GLY A 193 -5.78 -2.59 -27.15
N GLU A 194 -6.93 -3.27 -27.21
CA GLU A 194 -8.20 -2.83 -27.77
C GLU A 194 -9.30 -3.05 -26.73
N CYS A 195 -10.28 -2.17 -26.71
CA CYS A 195 -11.43 -2.17 -25.84
C CYS A 195 -12.69 -2.41 -26.66
N LYS A 196 -13.59 -3.26 -26.16
CA LYS A 196 -14.90 -3.43 -26.79
C LYS A 196 -16.00 -3.47 -25.75
N ALA A 197 -16.71 -2.35 -25.62
CA ALA A 197 -17.96 -2.31 -24.86
C ALA A 197 -19.10 -2.86 -25.72
N THR A 198 -19.90 -3.77 -25.17
CA THR A 198 -21.11 -4.31 -25.80
C THR A 198 -22.09 -4.85 -24.76
N GLN A 199 -23.40 -4.76 -25.05
CA GLN A 199 -24.49 -5.21 -24.15
C GLN A 199 -24.88 -6.69 -24.33
N SER A 200 -24.64 -7.28 -25.50
CA SER A 200 -25.24 -8.59 -25.84
C SER A 200 -24.64 -9.26 -27.08
N GLU A 201 -23.61 -8.68 -27.68
CA GLU A 201 -23.02 -9.23 -28.91
C GLU A 201 -21.75 -10.02 -28.61
N LYS A 202 -21.56 -11.09 -29.39
CA LYS A 202 -20.28 -11.79 -29.42
C LYS A 202 -19.19 -10.85 -29.91
N VAL A 203 -18.00 -10.98 -29.35
CA VAL A 203 -16.82 -10.24 -29.81
C VAL A 203 -16.43 -10.79 -31.20
N PRO A 204 -16.55 -9.98 -32.26
CA PRO A 204 -16.27 -10.43 -33.62
C PRO A 204 -14.76 -10.52 -33.87
N ASP A 205 -14.40 -11.27 -34.91
CA ASP A 205 -13.00 -11.39 -35.37
C ASP A 205 -12.36 -10.02 -35.70
N GLY A 206 -13.19 -9.08 -36.16
CA GLY A 206 -12.79 -7.72 -36.49
C GLY A 206 -12.08 -6.99 -35.35
N THR A 207 -12.40 -7.27 -34.08
CA THR A 207 -11.72 -6.65 -32.92
C THR A 207 -10.25 -7.07 -32.85
N ALA A 208 -9.97 -8.37 -32.98
CA ALA A 208 -8.60 -8.88 -32.98
C ALA A 208 -7.82 -8.43 -34.22
N ALA A 209 -8.47 -8.44 -35.38
CA ALA A 209 -7.88 -7.94 -36.63
C ALA A 209 -7.53 -6.45 -36.55
N GLN A 210 -8.36 -5.63 -35.90
CA GLN A 210 -8.10 -4.21 -35.68
C GLN A 210 -6.87 -3.99 -34.81
N LEU A 211 -6.76 -4.68 -33.67
CA LEU A 211 -5.59 -4.61 -32.79
C LEU A 211 -4.29 -4.95 -33.55
N ILE A 212 -4.31 -6.01 -34.36
CA ILE A 212 -3.15 -6.42 -35.16
C ILE A 212 -2.78 -5.33 -36.18
N LYS A 213 -3.78 -4.83 -36.93
CA LYS A 213 -3.58 -3.81 -37.96
C LYS A 213 -3.00 -2.52 -37.37
N LEU A 214 -3.59 -2.02 -36.28
CA LEU A 214 -3.15 -0.78 -35.63
C LEU A 214 -1.83 -0.97 -34.90
N GLY A 215 -1.62 -2.14 -34.29
CA GLY A 215 -0.36 -2.55 -33.68
C GLY A 215 0.81 -2.46 -34.64
N TYR A 216 0.74 -3.13 -35.79
CA TYR A 216 1.81 -3.03 -36.79
C TYR A 216 1.95 -1.63 -37.40
N LYS A 217 0.84 -0.90 -37.58
CA LYS A 217 0.87 0.48 -38.10
C LYS A 217 1.68 1.41 -37.18
N HIS A 218 1.48 1.32 -35.87
CA HIS A 218 2.02 2.30 -34.91
C HIS A 218 3.28 1.82 -34.18
N LEU A 219 3.42 0.51 -33.96
CA LEU A 219 4.52 -0.10 -33.21
C LEU A 219 5.48 -0.93 -34.08
N GLN A 220 5.08 -1.27 -35.32
CA GLN A 220 5.89 -2.07 -36.25
C GLN A 220 6.35 -3.38 -35.59
N GLU A 221 7.62 -3.77 -35.74
CA GLU A 221 8.21 -4.98 -35.14
C GLU A 221 8.11 -5.02 -33.60
N LYS A 222 7.96 -3.86 -32.93
CA LYS A 222 7.76 -3.83 -31.47
C LYS A 222 6.43 -4.48 -31.07
N PHE A 223 5.44 -4.50 -31.95
CA PHE A 223 4.14 -5.14 -31.70
C PHE A 223 4.30 -6.62 -31.35
N ASP A 224 5.23 -7.33 -31.98
CA ASP A 224 5.46 -8.76 -31.76
C ASP A 224 5.91 -9.04 -30.32
N ASN A 225 6.72 -8.15 -29.75
CA ASN A 225 7.24 -8.24 -28.39
C ASN A 225 6.28 -7.73 -27.31
N CYS A 226 5.19 -7.06 -27.71
CA CYS A 226 4.17 -6.59 -26.78
C CYS A 226 3.31 -7.76 -26.27
N VAL A 227 2.96 -7.70 -24.99
CA VAL A 227 1.76 -8.39 -24.50
C VAL A 227 0.55 -7.74 -25.16
N LYS A 228 -0.31 -8.56 -25.76
CA LYS A 228 -1.50 -8.10 -26.48
C LYS A 228 -2.72 -8.44 -25.63
N LEU A 229 -3.57 -7.46 -25.37
CA LEU A 229 -4.74 -7.58 -24.53
C LEU A 229 -5.97 -6.95 -25.19
N ILE A 230 -7.07 -7.67 -25.20
CA ILE A 230 -8.39 -7.15 -25.52
C ILE A 230 -9.20 -7.17 -24.23
N VAL A 231 -9.79 -6.04 -23.87
CA VAL A 231 -10.78 -5.98 -22.78
C VAL A 231 -12.15 -5.84 -23.43
N ALA A 232 -12.97 -6.88 -23.35
CA ALA A 232 -14.23 -6.91 -24.09
C ALA A 232 -15.35 -7.59 -23.30
N ALA A 233 -16.54 -6.99 -23.33
CA ALA A 233 -17.76 -7.66 -22.91
C ALA A 233 -18.21 -8.68 -23.96
N GLY A 234 -18.82 -9.78 -23.52
CA GLY A 234 -19.37 -10.82 -24.40
C GLY A 234 -18.38 -11.93 -24.80
N GLU A 235 -18.94 -13.04 -25.28
CA GLU A 235 -18.15 -14.22 -25.69
C GLU A 235 -17.44 -14.00 -27.02
N LEU A 236 -16.22 -14.52 -27.16
CA LEU A 236 -15.54 -14.57 -28.45
C LEU A 236 -16.28 -15.48 -29.43
N THR A 237 -16.42 -15.03 -30.68
CA THR A 237 -16.75 -15.95 -31.78
C THR A 237 -15.64 -17.00 -31.96
N LYS A 238 -15.98 -18.14 -32.58
CA LYS A 238 -14.98 -19.20 -32.86
C LYS A 238 -13.80 -18.69 -33.69
N ASP A 239 -14.06 -17.80 -34.64
CA ASP A 239 -13.02 -17.23 -35.50
C ASP A 239 -12.19 -16.20 -34.73
N ALA A 240 -12.82 -15.31 -33.95
CA ALA A 240 -12.10 -14.39 -33.06
C ALA A 240 -11.19 -15.13 -32.08
N LEU A 241 -11.65 -16.25 -31.50
CA LEU A 241 -10.82 -17.07 -30.61
C LEU A 241 -9.61 -17.66 -31.33
N LYS A 242 -9.79 -18.21 -32.54
CA LYS A 242 -8.67 -18.72 -33.35
C LYS A 242 -7.67 -17.62 -33.69
N THR A 243 -8.15 -16.44 -34.09
CA THR A 243 -7.29 -15.29 -34.38
C THR A 243 -6.53 -14.84 -33.14
N CYS A 244 -7.19 -14.76 -31.98
CA CYS A 244 -6.54 -14.39 -30.73
C CYS A 244 -5.44 -15.38 -30.34
N ILE A 245 -5.73 -16.69 -30.37
CA ILE A 245 -4.74 -17.73 -30.05
C ILE A 245 -3.57 -17.68 -31.03
N GLY A 246 -3.85 -17.63 -32.34
CA GLY A 246 -2.82 -17.61 -33.38
C GLY A 246 -1.90 -16.39 -33.32
N ASN A 247 -2.41 -15.26 -32.83
CA ASN A 247 -1.66 -14.01 -32.71
C ASN A 247 -1.22 -13.69 -31.26
N LYS A 248 -1.33 -14.66 -30.34
CA LYS A 248 -0.91 -14.50 -28.94
C LYS A 248 -1.59 -13.30 -28.23
N ILE A 249 -2.88 -13.09 -28.51
CA ILE A 249 -3.70 -12.03 -27.93
C ILE A 249 -4.50 -12.61 -26.77
N ASN A 250 -4.47 -11.94 -25.62
CA ASN A 250 -5.30 -12.27 -24.47
C ASN A 250 -6.60 -11.48 -24.52
N VAL A 251 -7.68 -12.08 -24.04
CA VAL A 251 -8.99 -11.47 -23.92
C VAL A 251 -9.46 -11.66 -22.49
N ILE A 252 -9.87 -10.57 -21.86
CA ILE A 252 -10.45 -10.56 -20.50
C ILE A 252 -11.75 -9.79 -20.51
N THR A 253 -12.65 -10.13 -19.59
CA THR A 253 -13.90 -9.39 -19.41
C THR A 253 -13.70 -8.11 -18.59
N PRO A 254 -14.63 -7.14 -18.71
CA PRO A 254 -14.66 -5.98 -17.83
C PRO A 254 -14.66 -6.34 -16.33
N GLU A 255 -15.34 -7.40 -15.93
CA GLU A 255 -15.40 -7.90 -14.55
C GLU A 255 -14.02 -8.35 -14.06
N THR A 256 -13.23 -9.01 -14.92
CA THR A 256 -11.88 -9.43 -14.56
C THR A 256 -10.96 -8.23 -14.35
N LEU A 257 -11.04 -7.22 -15.22
CA LEU A 257 -10.31 -5.98 -15.02
C LEU A 257 -10.76 -5.26 -13.74
N GLN A 258 -12.07 -5.17 -13.49
CA GLN A 258 -12.62 -4.60 -12.27
C GLN A 258 -12.09 -5.33 -11.03
N SER A 259 -12.15 -6.67 -11.02
CA SER A 259 -11.67 -7.51 -9.91
C SER A 259 -10.20 -7.23 -9.57
N LEU A 260 -9.33 -7.08 -10.58
CA LEU A 260 -7.92 -6.75 -10.37
C LEU A 260 -7.74 -5.39 -9.67
N VAL A 261 -8.43 -4.37 -10.16
CA VAL A 261 -8.27 -2.98 -9.69
C VAL A 261 -8.94 -2.78 -8.33
N GLU A 262 -10.09 -3.42 -8.11
CA GLU A 262 -10.77 -3.47 -6.81
C GLU A 262 -9.89 -4.16 -5.76
N PHE A 263 -9.27 -5.28 -6.11
CA PHE A 263 -8.38 -5.99 -5.18
C PHE A 263 -7.25 -5.06 -4.70
N GLN A 264 -6.55 -4.39 -5.61
CA GLN A 264 -5.49 -3.46 -5.24
C GLN A 264 -6.00 -2.32 -4.35
N SER A 265 -7.17 -1.77 -4.66
CA SER A 265 -7.71 -0.59 -3.96
C SER A 265 -8.28 -0.94 -2.59
N ARG A 266 -8.97 -2.08 -2.45
CA ARG A 266 -9.56 -2.52 -1.18
C ARG A 266 -8.52 -3.01 -0.18
N TYR A 267 -7.49 -3.72 -0.66
CA TYR A 267 -6.45 -4.26 0.22
C TYR A 267 -5.21 -3.36 0.33
N SER A 268 -5.12 -2.28 -0.47
CA SER A 268 -3.92 -1.43 -0.56
C SER A 268 -2.64 -2.23 -0.87
N ILE A 269 -2.78 -3.37 -1.58
CA ILE A 269 -1.68 -4.24 -1.98
C ILE A 269 -1.45 -4.06 -3.47
N PRO A 270 -0.26 -3.64 -3.91
CA PRO A 270 0.03 -3.50 -5.33
C PRO A 270 -0.05 -4.85 -6.04
N ILE A 271 -0.62 -4.87 -7.24
CA ILE A 271 -0.56 -6.04 -8.12
C ILE A 271 0.87 -6.20 -8.62
N ASP A 272 1.41 -7.41 -8.54
CA ASP A 272 2.69 -7.76 -9.16
C ASP A 272 2.49 -7.87 -10.67
N LEU A 273 2.77 -6.78 -11.37
CA LEU A 273 2.61 -6.68 -12.81
C LEU A 273 3.50 -7.66 -13.58
N LEU A 274 4.64 -8.10 -13.04
CA LEU A 274 5.50 -9.09 -13.69
C LEU A 274 4.85 -10.49 -13.64
N LYS A 275 4.26 -10.87 -12.50
CA LYS A 275 3.45 -12.10 -12.43
C LYS A 275 2.20 -12.01 -13.32
N LEU A 276 1.54 -10.85 -13.36
CA LEU A 276 0.42 -10.64 -14.28
C LEU A 276 0.85 -10.82 -15.75
N LYS A 277 2.05 -10.36 -16.12
CA LYS A 277 2.64 -10.59 -17.45
C LYS A 277 2.76 -12.08 -17.75
N GLU A 278 3.30 -12.87 -16.81
CA GLU A 278 3.44 -14.32 -16.95
C GLU A 278 2.09 -15.02 -17.09
N CYS A 279 1.05 -14.56 -16.38
CA CYS A 279 -0.31 -15.05 -16.57
C CYS A 279 -0.77 -14.83 -18.02
N LEU A 280 -0.63 -13.61 -18.52
CA LEU A 280 -1.04 -13.23 -19.88
C LEU A 280 -0.22 -13.92 -20.99
N GLN A 281 1.07 -14.17 -20.78
CA GLN A 281 1.90 -14.84 -21.80
C GLN A 281 1.65 -16.35 -21.92
N ASN A 282 0.82 -16.91 -21.06
CA ASN A 282 0.56 -18.35 -20.96
C ASN A 282 -0.94 -18.70 -21.02
N SER A 283 -1.81 -17.78 -21.46
CA SER A 283 -3.25 -18.03 -21.65
C SER A 283 -3.64 -18.01 -23.13
N TYR A 284 -3.52 -16.85 -23.80
CA TYR A 284 -3.94 -16.55 -25.17
C TYR A 284 -5.39 -16.97 -25.52
N GLY A 285 -6.18 -16.08 -26.11
CA GLY A 285 -7.63 -16.20 -26.10
C GLY A 285 -8.18 -15.81 -24.74
N LEU A 286 -9.09 -16.58 -24.16
CA LEU A 286 -9.72 -16.26 -22.87
C LEU A 286 -8.71 -16.39 -21.71
N ALA A 287 -8.43 -15.29 -21.02
CA ALA A 287 -7.46 -15.22 -19.93
C ALA A 287 -8.08 -15.03 -18.54
N ASP A 288 -9.41 -14.86 -18.45
CA ASP A 288 -10.15 -14.59 -17.21
C ASP A 288 -9.82 -15.57 -16.08
N THR A 289 -9.97 -16.87 -16.32
CA THR A 289 -9.74 -17.90 -15.30
C THR A 289 -8.36 -17.81 -14.68
N LYS A 290 -7.34 -17.50 -15.49
CA LYS A 290 -5.96 -17.44 -15.01
C LYS A 290 -5.69 -16.18 -14.19
N ILE A 291 -6.27 -15.06 -14.58
CA ILE A 291 -6.19 -13.82 -13.81
C ILE A 291 -6.98 -13.95 -12.50
N GLN A 292 -8.16 -14.54 -12.54
CA GLN A 292 -8.96 -14.81 -11.34
C GLN A 292 -8.25 -15.76 -10.39
N GLN A 293 -7.59 -16.80 -10.91
CA GLN A 293 -6.74 -17.67 -10.11
C GLN A 293 -5.57 -16.90 -9.48
N TYR A 294 -4.91 -16.03 -10.24
CA TYR A 294 -3.85 -15.18 -9.71
C TYR A 294 -4.36 -14.26 -8.57
N ILE A 295 -5.53 -13.63 -8.72
CA ILE A 295 -6.15 -12.84 -7.64
C ILE A 295 -6.44 -13.72 -6.41
N ALA A 296 -7.01 -14.91 -6.63
CA ALA A 296 -7.31 -15.86 -5.55
C ALA A 296 -6.03 -16.29 -4.80
N ASP A 297 -4.94 -16.54 -5.52
CA ASP A 297 -3.64 -16.88 -4.93
C ASP A 297 -3.08 -15.73 -4.09
N ILE A 298 -3.20 -14.48 -4.55
CA ILE A 298 -2.79 -13.31 -3.74
C ILE A 298 -3.65 -13.23 -2.46
N ARG A 299 -4.98 -13.42 -2.57
CA ARG A 299 -5.88 -13.40 -1.41
C ARG A 299 -5.51 -14.47 -0.40
N LYS A 300 -5.30 -15.71 -0.85
CA LYS A 300 -4.88 -16.82 0.01
C LYS A 300 -3.55 -16.52 0.71
N ASN A 301 -2.59 -15.97 -0.02
CA ASN A 301 -1.29 -15.57 0.52
C ASN A 301 -1.41 -14.45 1.57
N LEU A 302 -2.36 -13.53 1.40
CA LEU A 302 -2.67 -12.49 2.37
C LEU A 302 -3.33 -13.05 3.64
N GLU A 303 -4.29 -13.97 3.48
CA GLU A 303 -4.94 -14.67 4.59
C GLU A 303 -3.92 -15.43 5.45
N VAL A 304 -3.00 -16.17 4.81
CA VAL A 304 -1.92 -16.85 5.52
C VAL A 304 -1.09 -15.88 6.36
N ARG A 305 -0.68 -14.74 5.79
CA ARG A 305 0.07 -13.70 6.52
C ARG A 305 -0.72 -13.16 7.72
N SER A 306 -2.01 -12.91 7.53
CA SER A 306 -2.88 -12.41 8.59
C SER A 306 -3.01 -13.41 9.73
N HIS A 307 -3.21 -14.69 9.41
CA HIS A 307 -3.27 -15.76 10.40
C HIS A 307 -1.94 -15.97 11.14
N ILE A 308 -0.80 -15.74 10.50
CA ILE A 308 0.49 -15.72 11.19
C ILE A 308 0.56 -14.56 12.19
N VAL A 309 0.17 -13.34 11.79
CA VAL A 309 0.10 -12.19 12.70
C VAL A 309 -0.82 -12.46 13.89
N GLU A 310 -2.00 -13.02 13.63
CA GLU A 310 -2.99 -13.41 14.65
C GLU A 310 -2.43 -14.53 15.56
N SER A 311 -1.68 -15.49 15.03
CA SER A 311 -1.02 -16.52 15.85
C SER A 311 -0.01 -15.91 16.83
N VAL A 312 0.80 -14.94 16.38
CA VAL A 312 1.72 -14.21 17.26
C VAL A 312 0.96 -13.41 18.32
N LYS A 313 -0.16 -12.78 17.94
CA LYS A 313 -1.03 -12.03 18.86
C LYS A 313 -1.61 -12.93 19.96
N GLN A 314 -2.19 -14.07 19.58
CA GLN A 314 -2.77 -15.04 20.51
C GLN A 314 -1.73 -15.64 21.46
N LEU A 315 -0.50 -15.87 20.98
CA LEU A 315 0.61 -16.27 21.84
C LEU A 315 1.15 -15.11 22.70
N GLY A 316 0.91 -13.86 22.29
CA GLY A 316 1.52 -12.63 22.82
C GLY A 316 0.80 -12.01 24.03
N GLU A 317 -0.38 -12.46 24.41
CA GLU A 317 -1.14 -11.88 25.54
C GLU A 317 -0.46 -12.08 26.92
N ALA A 318 0.59 -12.91 27.01
CA ALA A 318 1.16 -13.30 28.30
C ALA A 318 2.45 -12.59 28.75
N LYS A 319 3.48 -12.28 27.92
CA LYS A 319 4.79 -11.78 28.43
C LYS A 319 5.60 -10.99 27.38
N GLN A 320 6.45 -10.05 27.85
CA GLN A 320 7.41 -9.23 27.08
C GLN A 320 8.53 -10.01 26.35
N LYS A 321 8.45 -11.34 26.25
CA LYS A 321 9.42 -12.15 25.51
C LYS A 321 8.72 -12.60 24.23
N GLY A 322 9.24 -12.22 23.07
CA GLY A 322 8.74 -12.68 21.79
C GLY A 322 8.74 -14.22 21.68
N ARG A 323 8.10 -14.74 20.65
CA ARG A 323 7.85 -16.17 20.42
C ARG A 323 8.77 -16.76 19.36
N GLU A 324 9.15 -18.01 19.56
CA GLU A 324 9.94 -18.75 18.58
C GLU A 324 9.08 -19.14 17.38
N THR A 325 9.72 -19.30 16.22
CA THR A 325 9.07 -19.77 14.99
C THR A 325 8.24 -21.04 15.20
N VAL A 326 8.75 -22.00 15.98
CA VAL A 326 8.09 -23.29 16.22
C VAL A 326 6.79 -23.11 17.01
N GLU A 327 6.79 -22.25 18.04
CA GLU A 327 5.58 -21.95 18.82
C GLU A 327 4.49 -21.34 17.92
N ILE A 328 4.89 -20.39 17.08
CA ILE A 328 3.99 -19.69 16.16
C ILE A 328 3.43 -20.65 15.11
N ARG A 329 4.27 -21.50 14.51
CA ARG A 329 3.85 -22.51 13.54
C ARG A 329 2.85 -23.49 14.17
N VAL A 330 3.12 -23.96 15.39
CA VAL A 330 2.21 -24.89 16.09
C VAL A 330 0.85 -24.24 16.32
N GLN A 331 0.83 -22.99 16.79
CA GLN A 331 -0.41 -22.24 16.98
C GLN A 331 -1.15 -22.06 15.65
N TYR A 332 -0.45 -21.60 14.61
CA TYR A 332 -1.02 -21.39 13.29
C TYR A 332 -1.65 -22.68 12.75
N ASN A 333 -0.91 -23.78 12.78
CA ASN A 333 -1.38 -25.07 12.27
C ASN A 333 -2.53 -25.64 13.10
N ALA A 334 -2.58 -25.38 14.40
CA ALA A 334 -3.67 -25.85 15.27
C ALA A 334 -4.99 -25.08 15.05
N VAL A 335 -4.89 -23.77 14.79
CA VAL A 335 -6.05 -22.88 14.70
C VAL A 335 -6.58 -22.77 13.28
N PHE A 336 -5.73 -22.58 12.26
CA PHE A 336 -6.14 -22.11 10.94
C PHE A 336 -6.15 -23.17 9.83
N VAL A 337 -5.48 -24.31 10.00
CA VAL A 337 -5.37 -25.35 8.94
C VAL A 337 -6.68 -26.14 8.72
N LYS A 338 -7.72 -25.91 9.53
CA LYS A 338 -8.96 -26.70 9.48
C LYS A 338 -9.81 -26.47 8.21
N GLU A 339 -9.54 -25.42 7.42
CA GLU A 339 -10.40 -25.00 6.29
C GLU A 339 -9.62 -24.63 5.02
N GLN A 340 -8.93 -25.59 4.37
CA GLN A 340 -8.23 -25.40 3.07
C GLN A 340 -6.97 -24.52 3.09
N ILE A 341 -6.54 -24.10 4.27
CA ILE A 341 -5.34 -23.31 4.47
C ILE A 341 -4.11 -24.22 4.56
N LEU A 342 -3.03 -23.80 3.90
CA LEU A 342 -1.79 -24.56 3.77
C LEU A 342 -1.16 -24.78 5.15
N GLN A 343 -0.88 -26.05 5.47
CA GLN A 343 -0.02 -26.39 6.61
C GLN A 343 1.41 -25.92 6.32
N LEU A 344 1.98 -25.17 7.24
CA LEU A 344 3.33 -24.60 7.08
C LEU A 344 4.36 -25.35 7.92
N ASP A 345 5.57 -25.43 7.39
CA ASP A 345 6.77 -25.88 8.10
C ASP A 345 7.48 -24.70 8.81
N ASP A 346 8.54 -25.00 9.55
CA ASP A 346 9.26 -23.98 10.34
C ASP A 346 9.93 -22.94 9.43
N GLU A 347 10.48 -23.36 8.29
CA GLU A 347 11.20 -22.46 7.36
C GLU A 347 10.23 -21.47 6.70
N SER A 348 9.10 -21.96 6.20
CA SER A 348 8.05 -21.13 5.59
C SER A 348 7.47 -20.11 6.58
N VAL A 349 7.22 -20.54 7.83
CA VAL A 349 6.78 -19.62 8.88
C VAL A 349 7.86 -18.61 9.21
N HIS A 350 9.12 -19.03 9.28
CA HIS A 350 10.23 -18.12 9.55
C HIS A 350 10.33 -17.01 8.50
N GLU A 351 10.36 -17.35 7.21
CA GLU A 351 10.44 -16.37 6.12
C GLU A 351 9.27 -15.37 6.16
N LEU A 352 8.05 -15.84 6.42
CA LEU A 352 6.90 -14.96 6.60
C LEU A 352 7.05 -14.04 7.82
N LEU A 353 7.57 -14.55 8.94
CA LEU A 353 7.82 -13.73 10.14
C LEU A 353 8.90 -12.67 9.90
N ILE A 354 9.92 -12.98 9.09
CA ILE A 354 10.93 -12.01 8.66
C ILE A 354 10.28 -10.91 7.80
N GLU A 355 9.49 -11.30 6.80
CA GLU A 355 8.75 -10.35 5.94
C GLU A 355 7.84 -9.44 6.77
N LEU A 356 7.05 -10.02 7.67
CA LEU A 356 6.07 -9.32 8.51
C LEU A 356 6.71 -8.47 9.62
N SER A 357 7.97 -8.75 9.97
CA SER A 357 8.76 -7.96 10.93
C SER A 357 9.66 -6.91 10.29
N SER A 358 9.65 -6.82 8.96
CA SER A 358 10.35 -5.77 8.23
C SER A 358 9.83 -4.39 8.65
N PRO A 359 10.70 -3.37 8.79
CA PRO A 359 10.27 -1.99 8.99
C PRO A 359 9.31 -1.46 7.91
N LEU A 360 9.28 -2.09 6.73
CA LEU A 360 8.40 -1.72 5.62
C LEU A 360 6.96 -2.21 5.79
N THR A 361 6.75 -3.33 6.49
CA THR A 361 5.42 -3.95 6.70
C THR A 361 4.93 -3.69 8.12
N GLY A 362 5.81 -3.86 9.11
CA GLY A 362 5.62 -3.41 10.49
C GLY A 362 4.43 -4.04 11.23
N TYR A 363 4.07 -5.29 10.92
CA TYR A 363 3.01 -6.01 11.63
C TYR A 363 3.52 -6.71 12.89
N LEU A 364 4.79 -7.16 12.83
CA LEU A 364 5.48 -7.85 13.91
C LEU A 364 6.79 -7.12 14.25
N GLY A 365 7.27 -7.31 15.46
CA GLY A 365 8.62 -6.97 15.87
C GLY A 365 9.48 -8.24 15.95
N ARG A 366 10.80 -8.08 15.76
CA ARG A 366 11.78 -9.18 15.83
C ARG A 366 12.88 -8.84 16.83
N ILE A 367 13.21 -9.81 17.69
CA ILE A 367 14.42 -9.84 18.49
C ILE A 367 15.31 -10.88 17.85
N LYS A 368 16.42 -10.43 17.24
CA LYS A 368 17.33 -11.30 16.51
C LYS A 368 18.10 -12.20 17.50
N GLY A 369 18.06 -13.50 17.26
CA GLY A 369 18.81 -14.51 17.98
C GLY A 369 20.21 -14.73 17.39
N THR A 370 20.88 -15.77 17.88
CA THR A 370 22.17 -16.23 17.33
C THR A 370 22.00 -17.01 16.02
N ASP A 371 20.80 -17.55 15.79
CA ASP A 371 20.39 -18.28 14.60
C ASP A 371 18.88 -18.04 14.34
N TRP A 372 18.39 -18.51 13.19
CA TRP A 372 16.99 -18.32 12.80
C TRP A 372 15.98 -18.98 13.77
N ARG A 373 16.40 -20.02 14.50
CA ARG A 373 15.56 -20.73 15.49
C ARG A 373 15.46 -19.98 16.82
N SER A 374 16.49 -19.22 17.16
CA SER A 374 16.57 -18.38 18.36
C SER A 374 15.98 -16.98 18.17
N ASP A 375 15.56 -16.63 16.95
CA ASP A 375 14.76 -15.44 16.71
C ASP A 375 13.44 -15.48 17.48
N ARG A 376 13.03 -14.30 17.96
CA ARG A 376 11.78 -14.13 18.70
C ARG A 376 10.94 -13.04 18.07
N PHE A 377 9.67 -13.31 17.84
CA PHE A 377 8.74 -12.38 17.21
C PHE A 377 7.65 -11.94 18.17
N TYR A 378 7.22 -10.69 18.08
CA TYR A 378 6.17 -10.15 18.95
C TYR A 378 5.19 -9.29 18.14
N PHE A 379 3.94 -9.24 18.60
CA PHE A 379 2.88 -8.54 17.91
C PHE A 379 3.05 -7.02 18.03
N LEU A 380 2.82 -6.29 16.93
CA LEU A 380 2.77 -4.83 16.91
C LEU A 380 1.39 -4.33 16.51
N ARG A 381 0.83 -4.84 15.40
CA ARG A 381 -0.49 -4.46 14.89
C ARG A 381 -1.11 -5.55 14.02
N ASP A 382 -2.43 -5.50 13.88
CA ASP A 382 -3.17 -6.42 13.02
C ASP A 382 -2.86 -6.18 11.54
N LEU A 383 -2.85 -7.27 10.76
CA LEU A 383 -2.91 -7.21 9.30
C LEU A 383 -4.38 -7.37 8.88
N PRO A 384 -5.08 -6.28 8.51
CA PRO A 384 -6.49 -6.37 8.18
C PRO A 384 -6.68 -7.15 6.88
N VAL A 385 -7.47 -8.22 6.95
CA VAL A 385 -8.05 -8.88 5.77
C VAL A 385 -9.53 -8.56 5.85
N THR A 386 -10.01 -7.65 5.02
CA THR A 386 -11.44 -7.39 4.95
C THR A 386 -12.15 -8.67 4.48
N ASN A 387 -13.02 -9.21 5.34
CA ASN A 387 -14.06 -10.15 4.93
C ASN A 387 -14.98 -9.38 3.96
N ILE A 388 -14.79 -9.59 2.67
CA ILE A 388 -15.74 -9.17 1.65
C ILE A 388 -16.50 -10.43 1.29
N SER A 389 -17.63 -10.61 1.97
CA SER A 389 -18.68 -11.58 1.62
C SER A 389 -19.28 -11.25 0.27
#